data_AF-A0A8T6LJ69-F1
#
_entry.id   AF-A0A8T6LJ69-F1
#
_cell.length_a   1.000
_cell.length_b   1.000
_cell.length_c   1.000
_cell.angle_alpha   90.00
_cell.angle_beta   90.00
_cell.angle_gamma   90.00
#
_symmetry.space_group_name_H-M   'P 1'
#
loop_
_entity.id
_entity.type
_entity.pdbx_description
1 polymer ?
#
loop_
_entity_poly.entity_id
_entity_poly.type
_entity_poly.pdbx_seq_one_letter_code
_entity_poly.pdbx_strand_id
1 'polypeptide(L)'
;MGRYGTRAGVLVCGALLAAGLAPSSSAAQSLRGSSRSLTAQNAQARAHDFTYLRDAAHVRRFVELGYLVPLYGNRDYDIDDEVSFPYARPQVRTFVERLAGQYRRACGEVMVVTSLTRALNRQ
;
A
#
# COMPACT_ATOMS: atom_id res chain seq x y z
N MET A 1 -67.48 40.73 21.15
CA MET A 1 -67.52 40.26 19.74
C MET A 1 -66.08 40.29 19.23
N GLY A 2 -65.40 39.25 18.73
CA GLY A 2 -65.59 37.80 18.60
C GLY A 2 -64.17 37.18 18.44
N ARG A 3 -63.82 36.15 19.22
CA ARG A 3 -63.64 34.72 18.83
C ARG A 3 -62.47 34.37 17.86
N TYR A 4 -61.47 33.70 18.44
CA TYR A 4 -60.67 32.52 18.01
C TYR A 4 -60.31 32.25 16.53
N GLY A 5 -59.04 31.87 16.34
CA GLY A 5 -58.55 31.08 15.20
C GLY A 5 -57.09 30.63 15.34
N THR A 6 -56.87 29.43 15.88
CA THR A 6 -55.60 28.70 16.04
C THR A 6 -55.06 28.17 14.70
N ARG A 7 -53.73 28.16 14.44
CA ARG A 7 -53.02 27.05 13.76
C ARG A 7 -51.54 26.98 14.19
N ALA A 8 -51.12 25.77 14.54
CA ALA A 8 -49.81 25.34 14.99
C ALA A 8 -48.77 25.26 13.85
N GLY A 9 -47.48 25.30 14.19
CA GLY A 9 -46.39 25.08 13.23
C GLY A 9 -45.02 24.82 13.86
N VAL A 10 -44.82 23.59 14.33
CA VAL A 10 -43.55 22.83 14.37
C VAL A 10 -42.42 23.30 15.30
N LEU A 11 -42.37 22.67 16.49
CA LEU A 11 -41.14 22.24 17.19
C LEU A 11 -40.37 21.25 16.31
N VAL A 12 -39.02 21.26 16.34
CA VAL A 12 -38.01 20.23 15.95
C VAL A 12 -36.76 20.98 15.42
N CYS A 13 -35.51 20.82 15.84
CA CYS A 13 -34.80 19.67 16.40
C CYS A 13 -33.58 20.18 17.21
N GLY A 14 -33.69 20.24 18.54
CA GLY A 14 -32.60 20.65 19.44
C GLY A 14 -31.77 19.48 20.00
N ALA A 15 -31.93 18.26 19.50
CA ALA A 15 -31.30 17.09 20.10
C ALA A 15 -30.97 16.05 19.03
N LEU A 16 -29.74 16.02 18.51
CA LEU A 16 -29.17 14.87 17.79
C LEU A 16 -27.63 14.99 17.63
N LEU A 17 -26.92 15.52 18.64
CA LEU A 17 -25.45 15.58 18.66
C LEU A 17 -24.79 14.63 19.67
N ALA A 18 -25.48 13.55 20.07
CA ALA A 18 -24.98 12.62 21.09
C ALA A 18 -25.08 11.12 20.71
N ALA A 19 -25.36 10.78 19.45
CA ALA A 19 -25.58 9.38 19.04
C ALA A 19 -24.39 8.73 18.29
N GLY A 20 -23.19 9.35 18.29
CA GLY A 20 -22.06 8.88 17.47
C GLY A 20 -20.87 8.25 18.23
N LEU A 21 -20.79 8.37 19.56
CA LEU A 21 -19.64 7.91 20.34
C LEU A 21 -19.81 6.47 20.85
N ALA A 22 -20.49 5.61 20.09
CA ALA A 22 -20.37 4.19 20.34
C ALA A 22 -18.90 3.82 20.06
N PRO A 23 -18.15 3.24 21.02
CA PRO A 23 -16.84 2.69 20.72
C PRO A 23 -17.09 1.62 19.66
N SER A 24 -16.75 1.95 18.42
CA SER A 24 -16.64 0.96 17.37
C SER A 24 -15.55 0.05 17.86
N SER A 25 -15.91 -1.15 18.32
CA SER A 25 -14.98 -2.25 18.53
C SER A 25 -14.35 -2.52 17.18
N SER A 26 -13.34 -1.72 16.85
CA SER A 26 -12.51 -1.90 15.68
C SER A 26 -11.73 -3.16 16.01
N ALA A 27 -12.31 -4.29 15.65
CA ALA A 27 -11.63 -5.57 15.74
C ALA A 27 -10.30 -5.37 15.04
N ALA A 28 -9.20 -5.52 15.77
CA ALA A 28 -7.86 -5.37 15.22
C ALA A 28 -7.75 -6.32 14.03
N GLN A 29 -7.93 -5.79 12.82
CA GLN A 29 -7.82 -6.58 11.62
C GLN A 29 -6.37 -6.94 11.50
N SER A 30 -6.07 -8.24 11.47
CA SER A 30 -4.70 -8.68 11.28
C SER A 30 -4.23 -8.15 9.92
N LEU A 31 -3.10 -7.44 9.90
CA LEU A 31 -2.39 -7.10 8.65
C LEU A 31 -1.76 -8.35 7.99
N ARG A 32 -2.14 -9.55 8.43
CA ARG A 32 -1.72 -10.80 7.84
C ARG A 32 -2.35 -10.93 6.46
N GLY A 33 -1.51 -11.05 5.45
CA GLY A 33 -1.95 -11.29 4.08
C GLY A 33 -2.84 -12.53 3.99
N SER A 34 -3.94 -12.43 3.24
CA SER A 34 -4.83 -13.56 2.98
C SER A 34 -4.42 -14.29 1.70
N SER A 35 -4.67 -15.61 1.63
CA SER A 35 -4.46 -16.39 0.40
C SER A 35 -5.23 -15.81 -0.79
N ARG A 36 -6.45 -15.31 -0.55
CA ARG A 36 -7.26 -14.61 -1.55
C ARG A 36 -6.55 -13.38 -2.12
N SER A 37 -5.94 -12.56 -1.26
CA SER A 37 -5.18 -11.37 -1.68
C SER A 37 -3.98 -11.75 -2.54
N LEU A 38 -3.24 -12.81 -2.17
CA LEU A 38 -2.10 -13.29 -2.94
C LEU A 38 -2.52 -13.81 -4.32
N THR A 39 -3.61 -14.58 -4.39
CA THR A 39 -4.16 -15.06 -5.67
C THR A 39 -4.56 -13.90 -6.58
N ALA A 40 -5.24 -12.89 -6.05
CA ALA A 40 -5.62 -11.70 -6.82
C ALA A 40 -4.41 -10.93 -7.35
N GLN A 41 -3.39 -10.72 -6.52
CA GLN A 41 -2.14 -10.07 -6.94
C GLN A 41 -1.40 -10.88 -8.01
N ASN A 42 -1.38 -12.22 -7.86
CA ASN A 42 -0.76 -13.10 -8.86
C ASN A 42 -1.49 -13.06 -10.21
N ALA A 43 -2.82 -13.05 -10.18
CA ALA A 43 -3.63 -12.90 -11.39
C ALA A 43 -3.31 -11.59 -12.11
N GLN A 44 -3.17 -10.48 -11.36
CA GLN A 44 -2.77 -9.19 -11.93
C GLN A 44 -1.36 -9.23 -12.53
N ALA A 45 -0.41 -9.89 -11.86
CA ALA A 45 0.95 -10.04 -12.37
C ALA A 45 0.94 -10.80 -13.72
N ARG A 46 0.16 -11.88 -13.83
CA ARG A 46 0.00 -12.63 -15.08
C ARG A 46 -0.65 -11.81 -16.18
N ALA A 47 -1.68 -11.02 -15.85
CA ALA A 47 -2.36 -10.13 -16.80
C ALA A 47 -1.44 -9.01 -17.34
N HIS A 48 -0.33 -8.72 -16.66
CA HIS A 48 0.69 -7.75 -17.08
C HIS A 48 2.00 -8.42 -17.56
N ASP A 49 1.95 -9.70 -17.91
CA ASP A 49 3.08 -10.46 -18.45
C ASP A 49 4.31 -10.53 -17.53
N PHE A 50 4.08 -10.45 -16.21
CA PHE A 50 5.15 -10.71 -15.25
C PHE A 50 5.49 -12.19 -15.23
N THR A 51 6.78 -12.49 -15.25
CA THR A 51 7.31 -13.85 -15.29
C THR A 51 8.08 -14.18 -14.03
N TYR A 52 7.95 -15.41 -13.55
CA TYR A 52 8.80 -15.92 -12.48
C TYR A 52 10.25 -16.12 -12.94
N LEU A 53 11.18 -15.55 -12.19
CA LEU A 53 12.60 -15.70 -12.43
C LEU A 53 13.11 -16.92 -11.66
N ARG A 54 13.73 -17.86 -12.38
CA ARG A 54 14.06 -19.18 -11.82
C ARG A 54 15.25 -19.13 -10.87
N ASP A 55 16.29 -18.41 -11.28
CA ASP A 55 17.58 -18.37 -10.61
C ASP A 55 18.29 -17.01 -10.83
N ALA A 56 19.49 -16.88 -10.26
CA ALA A 56 20.33 -15.70 -10.38
C ALA A 56 20.75 -15.39 -11.83
N ALA A 57 20.89 -16.39 -12.70
CA ALA A 57 21.25 -16.17 -14.10
C ALA A 57 20.07 -15.55 -14.86
N HIS A 58 18.84 -16.02 -14.60
CA HIS A 58 17.63 -15.38 -15.13
C HIS A 58 17.47 -13.93 -14.65
N VAL A 59 17.75 -13.64 -13.38
CA VAL A 59 17.72 -12.26 -12.87
C VAL A 59 18.72 -11.37 -13.62
N ARG A 60 19.99 -11.81 -13.74
CA ARG A 60 21.02 -11.08 -14.48
C ARG A 60 20.62 -10.83 -15.94
N ARG A 61 20.05 -11.83 -16.61
CA ARG A 61 19.57 -11.69 -17.98
C ARG A 61 18.48 -10.61 -18.10
N PHE A 62 17.58 -10.52 -17.14
CA PHE A 62 16.54 -9.49 -17.13
C PHE A 62 17.11 -8.09 -16.86
N VAL A 63 18.19 -7.97 -16.09
CA VAL A 63 18.92 -6.71 -15.91
C VAL A 63 19.60 -6.29 -17.21
N GLU A 64 20.32 -7.21 -17.86
CA GLU A 64 20.99 -6.95 -19.15
C GLU A 64 20.02 -6.50 -20.25
N LEU A 65 18.82 -7.09 -20.28
CA LEU A 65 17.77 -6.75 -21.24
C LEU A 65 17.00 -5.46 -20.87
N GLY A 66 17.34 -4.80 -19.76
CA GLY A 66 16.69 -3.57 -19.30
C GLY A 66 15.29 -3.78 -18.70
N TYR A 67 14.87 -5.03 -18.49
CA TYR A 67 13.60 -5.36 -17.85
C TYR A 67 13.61 -5.14 -16.34
N LEU A 68 14.79 -5.26 -15.72
CA LEU A 68 15.02 -4.93 -14.32
C LEU A 68 16.08 -3.84 -14.21
N VAL A 69 15.88 -2.93 -13.28
CA VAL A 69 16.80 -1.84 -12.96
C VAL A 69 17.25 -1.95 -11.51
N PRO A 70 18.49 -1.57 -11.19
CA PRO A 70 18.99 -1.60 -9.82
C PRO A 70 18.33 -0.53 -8.96
N LEU A 71 18.19 -0.82 -7.67
CA LEU A 71 17.89 0.12 -6.60
C LEU A 71 19.06 0.11 -5.63
N TYR A 72 19.69 1.26 -5.43
CA TYR A 72 20.92 1.39 -4.61
C TYR A 72 20.70 2.10 -3.28
N GLY A 73 19.45 2.48 -2.95
CA GLY A 73 19.19 3.44 -1.89
C GLY A 73 19.44 4.88 -2.34
N ASN A 74 19.05 5.82 -1.49
CA ASN A 74 19.38 7.24 -1.56
C ASN A 74 19.08 7.89 -0.19
N ARG A 75 19.11 9.23 -0.11
CA ARG A 75 18.83 9.96 1.15
C ARG A 75 17.44 9.70 1.77
N ASP A 76 16.50 9.16 0.99
CA ASP A 76 15.11 8.95 1.37
C ASP A 76 14.79 7.46 1.64
N TYR A 77 15.61 6.51 1.16
CA TYR A 77 15.46 5.08 1.47
C TYR A 77 16.78 4.31 1.43
N ASP A 78 16.85 3.24 2.22
CA ASP A 78 17.92 2.24 2.19
C ASP A 78 17.41 0.88 1.71
N ILE A 79 18.33 0.02 1.27
CA ILE A 79 18.05 -1.38 0.96
C ILE A 79 18.60 -2.23 2.10
N ASP A 80 17.76 -3.12 2.62
CA ASP A 80 18.17 -4.07 3.66
C ASP A 80 19.26 -5.04 3.14
N ASP A 81 20.26 -5.34 3.96
CA ASP A 81 21.40 -6.19 3.60
C ASP A 81 21.00 -7.63 3.23
N GLU A 82 19.83 -8.10 3.67
CA GLU A 82 19.30 -9.43 3.32
C GLU A 82 18.78 -9.51 1.87
N VAL A 83 18.63 -8.36 1.18
CA VAL A 83 18.12 -8.31 -0.19
C VAL A 83 19.18 -8.77 -1.20
N SER A 84 19.14 -10.07 -1.53
CA SER A 84 20.11 -10.70 -2.43
C SER A 84 20.09 -10.18 -3.88
N PHE A 85 18.97 -9.64 -4.35
CA PHE A 85 18.83 -9.11 -5.72
C PHE A 85 18.16 -7.73 -5.66
N PRO A 86 18.94 -6.63 -5.54
CA PRO A 86 18.43 -5.28 -5.38
C PRO A 86 17.96 -4.69 -6.73
N TYR A 87 17.08 -5.41 -7.41
CA TYR A 87 16.56 -5.06 -8.73
C TYR A 87 15.04 -5.09 -8.73
N ALA A 88 14.43 -4.21 -9.52
CA ALA A 88 12.98 -4.19 -9.72
C ALA A 88 12.61 -3.70 -11.12
N ARG A 89 11.32 -3.73 -11.45
CA ARG A 89 10.81 -3.06 -12.65
C ARG A 89 11.03 -1.54 -12.55
N PRO A 90 11.24 -0.81 -13.66
CA PRO A 90 11.38 0.65 -13.66
C PRO A 90 10.25 1.40 -12.94
N GLN A 91 9.01 0.89 -13.08
CA GLN A 91 7.82 1.43 -12.44
C GLN A 91 7.90 1.30 -10.91
N VAL A 92 8.44 0.18 -10.41
CA VAL A 92 8.64 -0.05 -8.97
C VAL A 92 9.71 0.88 -8.42
N ARG A 93 10.81 1.11 -9.15
CA ARG A 93 11.82 2.10 -8.74
C ARG A 93 11.21 3.50 -8.57
N THR A 94 10.44 3.96 -9.56
CA THR A 94 9.73 5.24 -9.49
C THR A 94 8.79 5.30 -8.28
N PHE A 95 8.07 4.21 -8.01
CA PHE A 95 7.18 4.12 -6.87
C PHE A 95 7.95 4.22 -5.54
N VAL A 96 9.01 3.43 -5.37
CA VAL A 96 9.85 3.42 -4.16
C VAL A 96 10.44 4.81 -3.90
N GLU A 97 11.04 5.44 -4.91
CA GLU A 97 11.67 6.77 -4.76
C GLU A 97 10.65 7.84 -4.34
N ARG A 98 9.42 7.80 -4.90
CA ARG A 98 8.37 8.75 -4.55
C ARG A 98 7.80 8.49 -3.16
N LEU A 99 7.54 7.23 -2.83
CA LEU A 99 7.01 6.82 -1.53
C LEU A 99 8.02 7.13 -0.43
N ALA A 100 9.30 6.83 -0.64
CA ALA A 100 10.38 7.13 0.28
C ALA A 100 10.44 8.61 0.64
N GLY A 101 10.39 9.49 -0.36
CA GLY A 101 10.38 10.93 -0.12
C GLY A 101 9.13 11.40 0.65
N GLN A 102 7.97 10.78 0.41
CA GLN A 102 6.75 11.06 1.17
C GLN A 102 6.87 10.55 2.62
N TYR A 103 7.36 9.33 2.80
CA TYR A 103 7.60 8.70 4.09
C TYR A 103 8.53 9.55 4.95
N ARG A 104 9.68 9.96 4.43
CA ARG A 104 10.63 10.82 5.15
C ARG A 104 10.03 12.16 5.54
N ARG A 105 9.22 12.79 4.69
CA ARG A 105 8.54 14.06 5.01
C ARG A 105 7.46 13.90 6.08
N ALA A 106 6.73 12.78 6.07
CA ALA A 106 5.64 12.54 7.01
C ALA A 106 6.11 12.01 8.36
N CYS A 107 7.15 11.18 8.37
CA CYS A 107 7.59 10.42 9.54
C CYS A 107 8.94 10.92 10.10
N GLY A 108 9.74 11.65 9.32
CA GLY A 108 11.09 12.07 9.73
C GLY A 108 12.16 10.98 9.64
N GLU A 109 11.81 9.78 9.14
CA GLU A 109 12.69 8.61 9.09
C GLU A 109 12.98 8.17 7.65
N VAL A 110 14.07 7.41 7.47
CA VAL A 110 14.44 6.80 6.19
C VAL A 110 13.64 5.50 6.02
N MET A 111 13.06 5.29 4.83
CA MET A 111 12.32 4.05 4.55
C MET A 111 13.31 2.91 4.26
N VAL A 112 13.11 1.73 4.85
CA VAL A 112 13.95 0.55 4.56
C VAL A 112 13.20 -0.41 3.63
N VAL A 113 13.80 -0.73 2.49
CA VAL A 113 13.27 -1.72 1.54
C VAL A 113 13.83 -3.09 1.90
N THR A 114 12.98 -3.94 2.48
CA THR A 114 13.36 -5.27 2.99
C THR A 114 13.14 -6.41 1.98
N SER A 115 12.53 -6.13 0.83
CA SER A 115 12.37 -7.12 -0.24
C SER A 115 12.28 -6.50 -1.62
N LEU A 116 12.91 -7.15 -2.60
CA LEU A 116 12.86 -6.81 -4.02
C LEU A 116 12.72 -8.11 -4.84
N THR A 117 13.32 -8.18 -6.02
CA THR A 117 13.29 -9.39 -6.85
C THR A 117 13.79 -10.60 -6.06
N ARG A 118 13.05 -11.70 -6.09
CA ARG A 118 13.45 -12.97 -5.48
C ARG A 118 13.28 -14.07 -6.52
N ALA A 119 14.36 -14.79 -6.80
CA ALA A 119 14.31 -15.94 -7.69
C ALA A 119 13.62 -17.13 -6.99
N LEU A 120 13.00 -18.03 -7.77
CA LEU A 120 12.27 -19.18 -7.23
C LEU A 120 13.14 -20.08 -6.33
N ASN A 121 14.41 -20.26 -6.67
CA ASN A 121 15.36 -21.02 -5.85
C ASN A 121 15.81 -20.30 -4.57
N ARG A 122 15.23 -19.14 -4.26
CA ARG A 122 15.49 -18.31 -3.07
C ARG A 122 14.20 -17.90 -2.35
N GLN A 123 13.05 -18.50 -2.69
CA GLN A 123 11.76 -18.24 -2.02
C GLN A 123 11.70 -18.80 -0.61
#